data_AF-A0A7X7DTD7-F1
#
_entry.id   AF-A0A7X7DTD7-F1
#
_cell.length_a   1.000
_cell.length_b   1.000
_cell.length_c   1.000
_cell.angle_alpha   90.00
_cell.angle_beta   90.00
_cell.angle_gamma   90.00
#
_symmetry.space_group_name_H-M   'P 1'
#
loop_
_entity.id
_entity.type
_entity.pdbx_description
1 polymer ?
#
loop_
_entity_poly.entity_id
_entity_poly.type
_entity_poly.pdbx_seq_one_letter_code
_entity_poly.pdbx_strand_id
1 'polypeptide(L)' 'MKKQEIGSFIEKKRDVFIELSDKIWAFAETAFVEFQSADLLCEALEKEGFSVERG' A
#
# COMPACT_ATOMS: atom_id res chain seq x y z
N MET A 1 4.82 7.69 -20.45
CA MET A 1 4.37 6.31 -20.20
C MET A 1 3.03 6.11 -20.91
N LYS A 2 2.94 5.16 -21.84
CA LYS A 2 1.69 4.82 -22.54
C LYS A 2 0.78 4.02 -21.61
N LYS A 3 -0.54 4.09 -21.79
CA LYS A 3 -1.54 3.41 -20.93
C LYS A 3 -1.25 1.91 -20.71
N GLN A 4 -0.75 1.21 -21.74
CA GLN A 4 -0.39 -0.21 -21.67
C GLN A 4 0.83 -0.50 -20.77
N GLU A 5 1.78 0.43 -20.70
CA GLU A 5 2.97 0.31 -19.83
C GLU A 5 2.59 0.42 -18.36
N ILE A 6 1.60 1.27 -18.04
CA ILE A 6 1.05 1.41 -16.69
C ILE A 6 0.38 0.10 -16.26
N GLY A 7 -0.46 -0.49 -17.13
CA GLY A 7 -1.12 -1.76 -16.83
C GLY A 7 -0.13 -2.89 -16.56
N SER A 8 0.92 -2.99 -17.36
CA SER A 8 1.99 -3.98 -17.16
C SER A 8 2.77 -3.76 -15.86
N PHE A 9 2.97 -2.50 -15.46
CA PHE A 9 3.60 -2.17 -14.19
C PHE A 9 2.73 -2.54 -12.99
N ILE A 10 1.43 -2.26 -13.05
CA ILE A 10 0.47 -2.66 -12.01
C ILE A 10 0.45 -4.17 -11.87
N GLU A 11 0.41 -4.90 -12.99
CA GLU A 11 0.39 -6.37 -12.98
C GLU A 11 1.64 -6.97 -12.34
N LYS A 12 2.82 -6.37 -12.58
CA LYS A 12 4.08 -6.79 -11.93
C LYS A 12 4.06 -6.64 -10.40
N LYS A 13 3.23 -5.73 -9.87
CA LYS A 13 3.10 -5.46 -8.42
C LYS A 13 1.82 -6.03 -7.83
N ARG A 14 1.04 -6.79 -8.61
CA ARG A 14 -0.27 -7.32 -8.20
C ARG A 14 -0.23 -8.00 -6.84
N ASP A 15 0.71 -8.91 -6.64
CA ASP A 15 0.77 -9.71 -5.41
C ASP A 15 1.09 -8.83 -4.18
N VAL A 16 1.90 -7.78 -4.34
CA VAL A 16 2.17 -6.79 -3.28
C VAL A 16 0.90 -6.02 -2.92
N PHE A 17 0.13 -5.57 -3.91
CA PHE A 17 -1.12 -4.85 -3.65
C PHE A 17 -2.17 -5.73 -2.97
N ILE A 18 -2.28 -7.00 -3.39
CA ILE A 18 -3.18 -7.97 -2.77
C ILE A 18 -2.77 -8.20 -1.31
N GLU A 19 -1.48 -8.46 -1.05
CA GLU A 19 -0.99 -8.71 0.30
C GLU A 19 -1.22 -7.51 1.24
N LEU A 20 -0.98 -6.29 0.77
CA LEU A 20 -1.27 -5.08 1.55
C LEU A 20 -2.76 -4.96 1.86
N SER A 21 -3.62 -5.18 0.86
CA SER A 21 -5.08 -5.16 1.04
C SER A 21 -5.53 -6.18 2.09
N ASP A 22 -5.06 -7.43 1.97
CA ASP A 22 -5.43 -8.51 2.88
C ASP A 22 -5.02 -8.21 4.33
N LYS A 23 -3.82 -7.64 4.53
CA LYS A 23 -3.34 -7.25 5.86
C LYS A 23 -4.16 -6.11 6.48
N ILE A 24 -4.46 -5.06 5.71
CA ILE A 24 -5.29 -3.94 6.18
C ILE A 24 -6.65 -4.46 6.66
N TRP A 25 -7.30 -5.33 5.87
CA TRP A 25 -8.56 -5.96 6.28
C TRP A 25 -8.43 -6.85 7.51
N ALA A 26 -7.31 -7.56 7.65
CA ALA A 26 -7.05 -8.44 8.79
C ALA A 26 -6.81 -7.68 10.12
N PHE A 27 -6.33 -6.44 10.07
CA PHE A 27 -6.16 -5.61 11.27
C PHE A 27 -7.50 -5.21 11.90
N ALA A 28 -8.57 -5.15 11.11
CA ALA A 28 -9.93 -4.86 11.57
C ALA A 28 -10.04 -3.56 12.40
N GLU A 29 -9.23 -2.56 12.06
CA GLU A 29 -9.20 -1.28 12.75
C GLU A 29 -10.39 -0.41 12.33
N THR A 30 -10.96 0.31 13.28
CA THR A 30 -12.01 1.30 13.02
C THR A 30 -11.40 2.67 12.75
N ALA A 31 -12.22 3.59 12.24
CA ALA A 31 -11.80 4.98 12.04
C ALA A 31 -11.24 5.60 13.33
N PHE A 32 -10.21 6.43 13.16
CA PHE A 32 -9.40 7.12 14.17
C PHE A 32 -8.49 6.24 15.02
N VAL A 33 -8.38 4.94 14.73
CA VAL A 33 -7.50 4.00 15.44
C VAL A 33 -6.77 3.05 14.49
N GLU A 34 -6.69 3.39 13.21
CA GLU A 34 -6.04 2.64 12.13
C GLU A 34 -4.49 2.73 12.14
N PHE A 35 -3.88 2.60 13.31
CA PHE A 35 -2.44 2.79 13.49
C PHE A 35 -1.62 1.74 12.73
N GLN A 36 -2.05 0.47 12.74
CA GLN A 36 -1.34 -0.62 12.04
C GLN A 36 -1.51 -0.50 10.53
N SER A 37 -2.72 -0.16 10.08
CA SER A 37 -3.02 0.04 8.66
C SER A 37 -2.26 1.24 8.11
N ALA A 38 -2.21 2.36 8.84
CA ALA A 38 -1.47 3.55 8.46
C ALA A 38 0.04 3.27 8.39
N ASP A 39 0.61 2.60 9.40
CA ASP A 39 2.03 2.27 9.42
C ASP A 39 2.42 1.31 8.28
N LEU A 40 1.61 0.28 8.04
CA LEU A 40 1.81 -0.66 6.92
C LEU A 40 1.86 0.06 5.56
N LEU A 41 0.96 1.01 5.34
CA LEU A 41 0.94 1.82 4.10
C LEU A 41 2.16 2.74 4.01
N CYS A 42 2.54 3.39 5.11
CA CYS A 42 3.72 4.24 5.18
C CYS A 42 4.98 3.46 4.82
N GLU A 43 5.20 2.29 5.44
CA GLU A 43 6.34 1.43 5.13
C GLU A 43 6.35 0.98 3.66
N ALA A 44 5.19 0.63 3.12
CA ALA A 44 5.07 0.20 1.73
C ALA A 44 5.50 1.32 0.76
N LEU A 45 5.07 2.55 1.03
CA LEU A 45 5.45 3.72 0.25
C LEU A 45 6.94 4.06 0.39
N GLU A 46 7.48 4.00 1.61
CA GLU A 46 8.92 4.21 1.84
C GLU A 46 9.78 3.18 1.09
N LYS A 47 9.35 1.90 1.05
CA LYS A 47 10.03 0.84 0.28
C LYS A 47 10.02 1.11 -1.23
N GLU A 48 9.01 1.80 -1.74
CA GLU A 48 8.95 2.25 -3.14
C GLU A 48 9.75 3.54 -3.38
N GLY A 49 10.42 4.08 -2.36
CA GLY A 49 11.28 5.25 -2.45
C GLY A 49 10.55 6.59 -2.26
N PHE A 50 9.31 6.57 -1.76
CA PHE A 50 8.61 7.81 -1.40
C PHE A 50 9.12 8.35 -0.05
N SER A 51 9.17 9.68 0.08
CA SER A 51 9.31 10.32 1.38
C SER A 51 7.92 10.42 2.01
N VAL A 52 7.73 9.80 3.18
CA VAL A 52 6.43 9.76 3.86
C VAL A 52 6.45 10.67 5.08
N GLU A 53 5.40 11.46 5.25
CA GLU A 53 5.11 12.23 6.46
C GLU A 53 4.09 11.46 7.29
N ARG A 54 4.37 11.29 8.58
CA ARG A 54 3.48 10.62 9.55
C ARG A 54 2.88 11.67 10.48
N GLY A 55 1.59 11.54 10.80
CA GLY A 55 0.82 12.48 11.64
C GLY A 55 -0.01 11.78 12.70
#